data_AF-A0A3L6SDR8-F1
#
_entry.id   AF-A0A3L6SDR8-F1
#
_cell.length_a   1.000
_cell.length_b   1.000
_cell.length_c   1.000
_cell.angle_alpha   90.00
_cell.angle_beta   90.00
_cell.angle_gamma   90.00
#
_symmetry.space_group_name_H-M   'P 1'
#
loop_
_entity.id
_entity.type
_entity.pdbx_description
1 polymer ?
#
loop_
_entity_poly.entity_id
_entity_poly.type
_entity_poly.pdbx_seq_one_letter_code
_entity_poly.pdbx_strand_id
1 'polypeptide(L)'
;MGELKRLVEEGKVKYVGLSEASADTIRRAHAVHPITAVQLEWSLWTRDIEEDIIPVCRELGIGIVPYSPLARGFFAGRAAVESVPSESLLSKHPRYTGENLEKNKVLYTRLEMLSKKYGCTPAQLALSWVLHQGEDVVAIPGNIS
;
A
#
# COMPACT_ATOMS: atom_id res chain seq x y z
N MET A 1 -23.13 -5.51 3.18
CA MET A 1 -22.56 -6.67 3.92
C MET A 1 -23.48 -7.88 3.96
N GLY A 2 -24.77 -7.77 4.28
CA GLY A 2 -25.68 -8.92 4.29
C GLY A 2 -25.72 -9.71 2.97
N GLU A 3 -25.71 -9.03 1.83
CA GLU A 3 -25.68 -9.70 0.52
C GLU A 3 -24.36 -10.45 0.26
N LEU A 4 -23.22 -9.86 0.62
CA LEU A 4 -21.92 -10.55 0.50
C LEU A 4 -21.86 -11.80 1.39
N LYS A 5 -22.42 -11.72 2.61
CA LYS A 5 -22.59 -12.88 3.49
C LYS A 5 -23.41 -13.99 2.81
N ARG A 6 -24.55 -13.63 2.21
CA ARG A 6 -25.41 -14.57 1.48
C ARG A 6 -24.66 -15.25 0.33
N LEU A 7 -23.85 -14.50 -0.43
CA LEU A 7 -23.02 -15.08 -1.50
C LEU A 7 -21.95 -16.05 -0.98
N VAL A 8 -21.44 -15.82 0.24
CA VAL A 8 -20.53 -16.78 0.90
C VAL A 8 -21.28 -18.04 1.35
N GLU A 9 -22.47 -17.89 1.94
CA GLU A 9 -23.31 -19.01 2.36
C GLU A 9 -23.78 -19.87 1.18
N GLU A 10 -24.03 -19.24 0.02
CA GLU A 10 -24.33 -19.92 -1.25
C GLU A 10 -23.09 -20.57 -1.90
N GLY A 11 -21.89 -20.38 -1.33
CA GLY A 11 -20.64 -20.91 -1.87
C GLY A 11 -20.13 -20.22 -3.14
N LYS A 12 -20.70 -19.06 -3.51
CA LYS A 12 -20.30 -18.29 -4.71
C LYS A 12 -19.03 -17.48 -4.48
N VAL A 13 -18.77 -17.10 -3.24
CA VAL A 13 -17.58 -16.36 -2.82
C VAL A 13 -16.96 -17.08 -1.62
N LYS A 14 -15.63 -17.20 -1.59
CA LYS A 14 -14.93 -17.84 -0.46
C LYS A 14 -14.66 -16.89 0.70
N TYR A 15 -14.32 -15.64 0.39
CA TYR A 15 -13.84 -14.65 1.36
C TYR A 15 -14.31 -13.24 0.98
N VAL A 16 -14.47 -12.37 1.98
CA VAL A 16 -14.87 -10.98 1.77
C VAL A 16 -13.71 -10.06 2.18
N GLY A 17 -13.36 -9.12 1.30
CA GLY A 17 -12.40 -8.06 1.59
C GLY A 17 -13.02 -6.68 1.46
N LEU A 18 -12.35 -5.67 2.03
CA LEU A 18 -12.68 -4.26 1.87
C LEU A 18 -11.50 -3.51 1.25
N SER A 19 -11.78 -2.35 0.67
CA SER A 19 -10.75 -1.45 0.14
C SER A 19 -11.09 -0.03 0.57
N GLU A 20 -10.06 0.76 0.95
CA GLU A 20 -10.23 2.18 1.32
C GLU A 20 -11.29 2.43 2.41
N ALA A 21 -11.45 1.47 3.33
CA ALA A 21 -12.43 1.53 4.41
C ALA A 21 -11.83 2.11 5.70
N SER A 22 -12.58 2.98 6.37
CA SER A 22 -12.21 3.49 7.69
C SER A 22 -12.27 2.39 8.76
N ALA A 23 -11.54 2.58 9.87
CA ALA A 23 -11.55 1.68 11.02
C ALA A 23 -12.98 1.32 11.51
N ASP A 24 -13.84 2.33 11.61
CA ASP A 24 -15.24 2.18 12.02
C ASP A 24 -16.07 1.38 11.00
N THR A 25 -15.85 1.60 9.69
CA THR A 25 -16.48 0.80 8.63
C THR A 25 -16.03 -0.66 8.69
N ILE A 26 -14.74 -0.91 8.93
CA ILE A 26 -14.17 -2.26 9.07
C ILE A 26 -14.84 -3.00 10.24
N ARG A 27 -14.92 -2.38 11.42
CA ARG A 27 -15.54 -2.99 12.62
C ARG A 27 -17.00 -3.35 12.37
N ARG A 28 -17.80 -2.43 11.82
CA ARG A 28 -19.22 -2.71 11.52
C ARG A 28 -19.38 -3.82 10.49
N ALA A 29 -18.54 -3.84 9.46
CA ALA A 29 -18.62 -4.86 8.43
C ALA A 29 -18.25 -6.25 8.98
N HIS A 30 -17.17 -6.32 9.76
CA HIS A 30 -16.68 -7.54 10.40
C HIS A 30 -17.70 -8.13 11.39
N ALA A 31 -18.46 -7.28 12.09
CA ALA A 31 -19.55 -7.71 12.97
C ALA A 31 -20.73 -8.40 12.23
N VAL A 32 -20.91 -8.12 10.92
CA VAL A 32 -21.95 -8.77 10.10
C VAL A 32 -21.44 -10.07 9.48
N HIS A 33 -20.20 -10.06 8.96
CA HIS A 33 -19.51 -11.22 8.40
C HIS A 33 -18.00 -10.98 8.47
N PRO A 34 -17.18 -11.99 8.84
CA PRO A 34 -15.73 -11.84 8.94
C PRO A 34 -15.12 -11.25 7.67
N ILE A 35 -14.39 -10.15 7.83
CA ILE A 35 -13.57 -9.57 6.77
C ILE A 35 -12.22 -10.27 6.78
N THR A 36 -11.81 -10.83 5.63
CA THR A 36 -10.57 -11.59 5.50
C THR A 36 -9.38 -10.69 5.22
N ALA A 37 -9.56 -9.64 4.42
CA ALA A 37 -8.48 -8.74 4.05
C ALA A 37 -8.96 -7.30 3.82
N VAL A 38 -8.09 -6.33 4.10
CA VAL A 38 -8.30 -4.90 3.81
C VAL A 38 -7.17 -4.40 2.92
N GLN A 39 -7.53 -3.80 1.78
CA GLN A 39 -6.60 -3.24 0.81
C GLN A 39 -6.54 -1.71 0.89
N LEU A 40 -5.35 -1.15 1.07
CA LEU A 40 -5.11 0.28 1.33
C LEU A 40 -3.76 0.73 0.76
N GLU A 41 -3.57 2.04 0.55
CA GLU A 41 -2.24 2.58 0.24
C GLU A 41 -1.34 2.50 1.48
N TRP A 42 -0.20 1.80 1.37
CA TRP A 42 0.81 1.78 2.44
C TRP A 42 2.21 1.62 1.84
N SER A 43 3.10 2.55 2.19
CA SER A 43 4.49 2.56 1.75
C SER A 43 5.35 3.36 2.74
N LEU A 44 6.65 3.49 2.47
CA LEU A 44 7.52 4.42 3.20
C LEU A 44 7.00 5.87 3.20
N TRP A 45 6.09 6.21 2.28
CA TRP A 45 5.60 7.58 2.09
C TRP A 45 4.17 7.79 2.59
N THR A 46 3.30 6.79 2.45
CA THR A 46 1.91 6.86 2.90
C THR A 46 1.77 5.96 4.11
N ARG A 47 1.62 6.56 5.30
CA ARG A 47 1.63 5.87 6.61
C ARG A 47 0.45 6.26 7.51
N ASP A 48 -0.52 7.00 6.97
CA ASP A 48 -1.65 7.55 7.73
C ASP A 48 -2.51 6.46 8.39
N ILE A 49 -2.52 5.26 7.81
CA ILE A 49 -3.29 4.10 8.28
C ILE A 49 -2.71 3.41 9.53
N GLU A 50 -1.47 3.75 9.91
CA GLU A 50 -0.75 3.07 10.99
C GLU A 50 -1.31 3.38 12.38
N GLU A 51 -1.97 4.53 12.54
CA GLU A 51 -2.52 4.95 13.84
C GLU A 51 -3.89 4.34 14.14
N ASP A 52 -4.69 4.00 13.12
CA ASP A 52 -6.07 3.58 13.30
C ASP A 52 -6.42 2.24 12.61
N ILE A 53 -6.21 2.11 11.31
CA ILE A 53 -6.68 0.95 10.53
C ILE A 53 -5.80 -0.27 10.76
N ILE A 54 -4.48 -0.13 10.77
CA ILE A 54 -3.56 -1.26 11.02
C ILE A 54 -3.83 -1.92 12.39
N PRO A 55 -3.95 -1.18 13.51
CA PRO A 55 -4.36 -1.75 14.79
C PRO A 55 -5.69 -2.51 14.72
N VAL A 56 -6.71 -1.96 14.06
CA VAL A 56 -8.04 -2.60 13.93
C VAL A 56 -7.95 -3.90 13.13
N CYS A 57 -7.23 -3.92 12.01
CA CYS A 57 -7.03 -5.12 11.23
C CYS A 57 -6.37 -6.22 12.07
N ARG A 58 -5.33 -5.88 12.84
CA ARG A 58 -4.62 -6.82 13.71
C ARG A 58 -5.48 -7.34 14.85
N GLU A 59 -6.21 -6.47 15.52
CA GLU A 59 -7.15 -6.83 16.58
C GLU A 59 -8.19 -7.85 16.09
N LEU A 60 -8.67 -7.70 14.85
CA LEU A 60 -9.69 -8.54 14.25
C LEU A 60 -9.13 -9.73 13.44
N GLY A 61 -7.80 -9.92 13.40
CA GLY A 61 -7.16 -10.99 12.63
C GLY A 61 -7.33 -10.87 11.11
N ILE A 62 -7.42 -9.65 10.59
CA ILE A 62 -7.63 -9.32 9.17
C ILE A 62 -6.28 -9.12 8.48
N GLY A 63 -6.08 -9.74 7.32
CA GLY A 63 -4.89 -9.53 6.50
C GLY A 63 -4.84 -8.12 5.87
N ILE A 64 -3.66 -7.54 5.76
CA ILE A 64 -3.45 -6.21 5.19
C ILE A 64 -2.82 -6.35 3.81
N VAL A 65 -3.41 -5.70 2.81
CA VAL A 65 -2.97 -5.77 1.41
C VAL A 65 -2.54 -4.38 0.92
N PRO A 66 -1.27 -3.98 1.12
CA PRO A 66 -0.76 -2.72 0.62
C PRO A 66 -0.78 -2.64 -0.91
N TYR A 67 -1.51 -1.66 -1.47
CA TYR A 67 -1.29 -1.24 -2.85
C TYR A 67 -0.32 -0.05 -2.92
N SER A 68 0.25 0.16 -4.10
CA SER A 68 1.31 1.15 -4.33
C SER A 68 2.46 1.08 -3.32
N PRO A 69 2.99 -0.11 -2.97
CA PRO A 69 4.03 -0.24 -1.94
C PRO A 69 5.32 0.51 -2.28
N LEU A 70 5.55 0.78 -3.57
CA LEU A 70 6.69 1.57 -4.08
C LEU A 70 6.33 3.05 -4.32
N ALA A 71 5.28 3.55 -3.67
CA ALA A 71 4.71 4.88 -3.84
C ALA A 71 4.56 5.23 -5.32
N ARG A 72 3.73 4.46 -6.04
CA ARG A 72 3.44 4.64 -7.47
C ARG A 72 4.68 4.71 -8.38
N GLY A 73 5.74 4.00 -7.98
CA GLY A 73 7.00 3.86 -8.72
C GLY A 73 8.11 4.81 -8.27
N PHE A 74 7.85 5.73 -7.33
CA PHE A 74 8.85 6.68 -6.86
C PHE A 74 10.10 5.98 -6.27
N PHE A 75 9.89 4.99 -5.40
CA PHE A 75 11.00 4.22 -4.81
C PHE A 75 11.61 3.19 -5.77
N ALA A 76 11.05 3.05 -6.97
CA ALA A 76 11.67 2.31 -8.07
C ALA A 76 12.53 3.21 -8.98
N GLY A 77 12.60 4.52 -8.73
CA GLY A 77 13.40 5.47 -9.51
C GLY A 77 12.58 6.37 -10.43
N ARG A 78 11.29 6.07 -10.63
CA ARG A 78 10.43 6.92 -11.46
C ARG A 78 10.31 8.31 -10.85
N ALA A 79 10.43 9.36 -11.68
CA ALA A 79 10.44 10.78 -11.30
C ALA A 79 11.64 11.23 -10.45
N ALA A 80 12.21 10.35 -9.63
CA ALA A 80 13.37 10.65 -8.83
C ALA A 80 14.65 10.69 -9.68
N VAL A 81 14.81 9.73 -10.58
CA VAL A 81 15.95 9.62 -11.51
C VAL A 81 15.52 9.58 -12.98
N GLU A 82 14.28 9.19 -13.27
CA GLU A 82 13.69 9.18 -14.61
C GLU A 82 12.72 10.35 -14.82
N SER A 83 12.42 10.69 -16.08
CA SER A 83 11.33 11.61 -16.40
C SER A 83 9.97 10.91 -16.27
N VAL A 84 8.95 11.68 -15.86
CA VAL A 84 7.56 11.21 -15.89
C VAL A 84 6.97 11.57 -17.26
N PRO A 85 6.40 10.61 -18.01
CA PRO A 85 5.73 10.93 -19.27
C PRO A 85 4.59 11.92 -19.05
N SER A 86 4.44 12.88 -19.95
CA SER A 86 3.49 13.99 -19.81
C SER A 86 2.03 13.53 -19.67
N GLU A 87 1.69 12.45 -20.37
CA GLU A 87 0.41 11.76 -20.41
C GLU A 87 0.15 10.89 -19.17
N SER A 88 1.17 10.64 -18.34
CA SER A 88 1.01 9.90 -17.09
C SER A 88 0.17 10.68 -16.10
N LEU A 89 -0.75 10.02 -15.41
CA LEU A 89 -1.48 10.62 -14.28
C LEU A 89 -0.54 11.11 -13.16
N LEU A 90 0.68 10.56 -13.10
CA LEU A 90 1.71 10.99 -12.15
C LEU A 90 2.17 12.44 -12.40
N SER A 91 2.12 12.94 -13.64
CA SER A 91 2.56 14.31 -13.96
C SER A 91 1.68 15.38 -13.28
N LYS A 92 0.47 15.01 -12.87
CA LYS A 92 -0.49 15.87 -12.15
C LYS A 92 -0.53 15.61 -10.65
N HIS A 93 0.13 14.56 -10.17
CA HIS A 93 0.06 14.17 -8.78
C HIS A 93 0.89 15.14 -7.92
N PRO A 94 0.35 15.76 -6.85
CA PRO A 94 1.04 16.84 -6.10
C PRO A 94 2.43 16.46 -5.58
N ARG A 95 2.64 15.20 -5.25
CA ARG A 95 3.93 14.63 -4.80
C ARG A 95 5.01 14.58 -5.90
N TYR A 96 4.64 14.73 -7.17
CA TYR A 96 5.50 14.60 -8.36
C TYR A 96 5.70 15.92 -9.10
N THR A 97 5.25 17.04 -8.56
CA THR A 97 5.27 18.35 -9.24
C THR A 97 6.04 19.40 -8.44
N GLY A 98 6.65 20.35 -9.17
CA GLY A 98 7.29 21.54 -8.61
C GLY A 98 8.26 21.26 -7.45
N GLU A 99 8.17 22.09 -6.42
CA GLU A 99 9.03 22.01 -5.24
C GLU A 99 8.82 20.71 -4.44
N ASN A 100 7.63 20.10 -4.50
CA ASN A 100 7.37 18.84 -3.82
C ASN A 100 8.28 17.75 -4.39
N LEU A 101 8.37 17.61 -5.72
CA LEU A 101 9.23 16.60 -6.33
C LEU A 101 10.68 16.75 -5.86
N GLU A 102 11.21 17.97 -5.83
CA GLU A 102 12.58 18.24 -5.39
C GLU A 102 12.79 17.90 -3.91
N LYS A 103 11.83 18.24 -3.04
CA LYS A 103 11.87 17.83 -1.61
C LYS A 103 11.83 16.30 -1.47
N ASN A 104 11.01 15.64 -2.28
CA ASN A 104 10.81 14.20 -2.21
C ASN A 104 12.03 13.42 -2.71
N LYS A 105 12.77 13.93 -3.70
CA LYS A 105 14.02 13.32 -4.20
C LYS A 105 15.03 13.05 -3.09
N VAL A 106 15.07 13.89 -2.05
CA VAL A 106 15.94 13.67 -0.88
C VAL A 106 15.64 12.34 -0.18
N LEU A 107 14.37 11.92 -0.13
CA LEU A 107 13.97 10.62 0.43
C LEU A 107 14.50 9.48 -0.44
N TYR A 108 14.39 9.61 -1.77
CA TYR A 108 14.92 8.61 -2.70
C TYR A 108 16.44 8.47 -2.55
N THR A 109 17.19 9.58 -2.52
CA THR A 109 18.65 9.55 -2.37
C THR A 109 19.09 8.85 -1.07
N ARG A 110 18.38 9.10 0.03
CA ARG A 110 18.64 8.40 1.31
C ARG A 110 18.40 6.90 1.21
N LEU A 111 17.29 6.50 0.57
CA LEU A 111 16.96 5.10 0.36
C LEU A 111 17.99 4.41 -0.55
N GLU A 112 18.45 5.09 -1.60
CA GLU A 112 19.46 4.57 -2.52
C GLU A 112 20.82 4.35 -1.83
N MET A 113 21.27 5.30 -1.01
CA MET A 113 22.49 5.11 -0.21
C MET A 113 22.37 3.92 0.73
N LEU A 114 21.19 3.73 1.35
CA LEU A 114 20.95 2.60 2.23
C LEU A 114 20.89 1.28 1.46
N SER A 115 20.27 1.24 0.29
CA SER A 115 20.17 0.02 -0.52
C SER A 115 21.55 -0.46 -1.00
N LYS A 116 22.47 0.47 -1.31
CA LYS A 116 23.88 0.15 -1.62
C LYS A 116 24.58 -0.58 -0.47
N LYS A 117 24.34 -0.16 0.78
CA LYS A 117 24.89 -0.83 1.98
C LYS A 117 24.42 -2.29 2.10
N TYR A 118 23.19 -2.58 1.67
CA TYR A 118 22.59 -3.93 1.74
C TYR A 118 22.68 -4.72 0.43
N GLY A 119 23.34 -4.19 -0.60
CA GLY A 119 23.49 -4.88 -1.89
C GLY A 119 22.19 -5.12 -2.63
N CYS A 120 21.18 -4.26 -2.45
CA CYS A 120 19.87 -4.37 -3.08
C CYS A 120 19.45 -3.08 -3.79
N THR A 121 18.39 -3.15 -4.61
CA THR A 121 17.81 -1.97 -5.26
C THR A 121 16.95 -1.16 -4.29
N PRO A 122 16.73 0.14 -4.54
CA PRO A 122 15.81 0.95 -3.73
C PRO A 122 14.39 0.35 -3.68
N ALA A 123 13.93 -0.23 -4.80
CA ALA A 123 12.65 -0.92 -4.88
C ALA A 123 12.59 -2.15 -3.96
N GLN A 124 13.63 -2.99 -3.99
CA GLN A 124 13.73 -4.16 -3.10
C GLN A 124 13.74 -3.73 -1.63
N LEU A 125 14.46 -2.66 -1.29
CA LEU A 125 14.52 -2.16 0.08
C LEU A 125 13.16 -1.58 0.54
N ALA A 126 12.48 -0.79 -0.28
CA ALA A 126 11.15 -0.26 0.03
C ALA A 126 10.09 -1.38 0.16
N LEU A 127 10.11 -2.37 -0.74
CA LEU A 127 9.21 -3.51 -0.66
C LEU A 127 9.51 -4.37 0.58
N SER A 128 10.79 -4.58 0.88
CA SER A 128 11.20 -5.27 2.10
C SER A 128 10.67 -4.55 3.34
N TRP A 129 10.75 -3.22 3.41
CA TRP A 129 10.25 -2.46 4.55
C TRP A 129 8.76 -2.69 4.82
N VAL A 130 7.91 -2.66 3.79
CA VAL A 130 6.46 -2.86 3.97
C VAL A 130 6.13 -4.32 4.34
N LEU A 131 6.83 -5.29 3.74
CA LEU A 131 6.66 -6.70 4.07
C LEU A 131 7.13 -7.03 5.51
N HIS A 132 8.09 -6.27 6.05
CA HIS A 132 8.55 -6.43 7.44
C HIS A 132 7.63 -5.76 8.46
N GLN A 133 6.54 -5.11 8.06
CA GLN A 133 5.60 -4.53 9.02
C GLN A 133 4.83 -5.62 9.80
N GLY A 134 4.72 -6.83 9.26
CA GLY A 134 4.17 -8.00 9.95
C GLY A 134 3.85 -9.17 9.00
N GLU A 135 3.66 -10.37 9.56
CA GLU A 135 3.29 -11.57 8.79
C GLU A 135 1.88 -11.50 8.20
N ASP A 136 1.06 -10.58 8.71
CA ASP A 136 -0.28 -10.22 8.26
C ASP A 136 -0.28 -9.36 6.98
N VAL A 137 0.90 -9.03 6.43
CA VAL A 137 1.04 -8.09 5.31
C VAL A 137 1.38 -8.80 3.99
N VAL A 138 0.54 -8.59 2.97
CA VAL A 138 0.76 -9.10 1.61
C VAL A 138 0.69 -7.95 0.60
N ALA A 139 1.83 -7.35 0.30
CA ALA A 139 1.92 -6.23 -0.64
C ALA A 139 1.71 -6.68 -2.10
N ILE A 140 1.04 -5.83 -2.90
CA ILE A 140 0.76 -6.09 -4.33
C ILE A 140 1.53 -5.10 -5.23
N PRO A 141 2.82 -5.34 -5.52
CA PRO A 141 3.57 -4.51 -6.46
C PRO A 141 3.06 -4.71 -7.89
N GLY A 142 2.78 -3.62 -8.61
CA GLY A 142 2.39 -3.68 -10.02
C GLY A 142 3.58 -3.90 -10.96
N ASN A 143 3.34 -4.59 -12.07
CA ASN A 143 4.28 -4.76 -13.18
C ASN A 143 3.60 -4.44 -14.52
N ILE A 144 4.39 -4.14 -15.55
CA ILE A 144 3.93 -3.91 -16.94
C ILE A 144 4.75 -4.70 -17.96
N SER A 145 5.65 -5.57 -17.48
CA SER A 145 6.51 -6.44 -18.28
C SER A 145 5.75 -7.62 -18.87
#